data_AF-A0A821PHU1-F1
#
_entry.id   AF-A0A821PHU1-F1
#
_cell.length_a   1.000
_cell.length_b   1.000
_cell.length_c   1.000
_cell.angle_alpha   90.00
_cell.angle_beta   90.00
_cell.angle_gamma   90.00
#
_symmetry.space_group_name_H-M   'P 1'
#
loop_
_entity.id
_entity.type
_entity.pdbx_description
1 polymer ?
#
loop_
_entity_poly.entity_id
_entity_poly.type
_entity_poly.pdbx_seq_one_letter_code
_entity_poly.pdbx_strand_id
1 'polypeptide(L)'
;AQEEIILYNSDGYRSLLDLKYGRMGGGYAIPEFGLAYVRDVCFFDKQTDKNRKADMIVSACYCLTGSPQLYHNPKTEEEVNT
;
A
#
# COMPACT_ATOMS: atom_id res chain seq x y z
N ALA A 1 1.90 9.24 -8.84
CA ALA A 1 1.46 9.81 -7.54
C ALA A 1 2.44 9.45 -6.42
N GLN A 2 2.38 10.10 -5.24
CA GLN A 2 3.25 9.75 -4.10
C GLN A 2 3.08 8.27 -3.68
N GLU A 3 1.85 7.77 -3.69
CA GLU A 3 1.52 6.36 -3.43
C GLU A 3 2.30 5.41 -4.36
N GLU A 4 2.27 5.65 -5.67
CA GLU A 4 3.00 4.82 -6.66
C GLU A 4 4.50 4.78 -6.37
N ILE A 5 5.11 5.90 -5.96
CA ILE A 5 6.55 5.95 -5.64
C ILE A 5 6.86 5.08 -4.41
N ILE A 6 6.01 5.13 -3.39
CA ILE A 6 6.13 4.34 -2.17
C ILE A 6 5.97 2.85 -2.50
N LEU A 7 4.92 2.49 -3.23
CA LEU A 7 4.59 1.10 -3.57
C LEU A 7 5.59 0.48 -4.56
N TYR A 8 6.13 1.27 -5.51
CA TYR A 8 7.13 0.80 -6.48
C TYR A 8 8.50 0.51 -5.85
N ASN A 9 8.83 1.22 -4.76
CA ASN A 9 10.11 1.06 -4.05
C ASN A 9 9.93 0.35 -2.71
N SER A 10 8.88 -0.46 -2.54
CA SER A 10 8.70 -1.28 -1.33
C SER A 10 7.95 -2.57 -1.61
N ASP A 11 7.88 -3.46 -0.63
CA ASP A 11 6.92 -4.57 -0.62
C ASP A 11 5.52 -4.15 -0.10
N GLY A 12 5.27 -2.84 0.00
CA GLY A 12 4.03 -2.27 0.52
C GLY A 12 2.79 -2.70 -0.29
N TYR A 13 2.90 -2.81 -1.61
CA TYR A 13 1.78 -3.26 -2.46
C TYR A 13 1.37 -4.69 -2.11
N ARG A 14 2.36 -5.58 -1.95
CA ARG A 14 2.12 -6.96 -1.54
C ARG A 14 1.48 -7.02 -0.16
N SER A 15 2.00 -6.22 0.77
CA SER A 15 1.47 -6.16 2.13
C SER A 15 0.00 -5.70 2.19
N LEU A 16 -0.37 -4.71 1.37
CA LEU A 16 -1.76 -4.25 1.25
C LEU A 16 -2.68 -5.32 0.64
N LEU A 17 -2.19 -6.10 -0.35
CA LEU A 17 -2.92 -7.24 -0.89
C LEU A 17 -3.11 -8.34 0.17
N ASP A 18 -2.07 -8.67 0.92
CA ASP A 18 -2.16 -9.67 1.99
C ASP A 18 -3.14 -9.21 3.09
N LEU A 19 -3.18 -7.92 3.42
CA LEU A 19 -4.19 -7.34 4.32
C LEU A 19 -5.61 -7.50 3.75
N LYS A 20 -5.83 -7.19 2.46
CA LYS A 20 -7.13 -7.35 1.78
C LYS A 20 -7.64 -8.79 1.81
N TYR A 21 -6.73 -9.77 1.72
CA TYR A 21 -7.08 -11.19 1.68
C TYR A 21 -6.92 -11.92 3.02
N GLY A 22 -6.68 -11.20 4.12
CA GLY A 22 -6.57 -11.78 5.48
C GLY A 22 -5.36 -12.70 5.67
N ARG A 23 -4.28 -12.50 4.90
CA ARG A 23 -3.09 -13.38 4.87
C ARG A 23 -1.92 -12.89 5.73
N MET A 24 -2.09 -11.80 6.50
CA MET A 24 -0.95 -11.09 7.09
C MET A 24 -0.69 -11.40 8.57
N GLY A 25 0.60 -11.60 8.91
CA GLY A 25 1.11 -11.75 10.28
C GLY A 25 1.71 -10.45 10.85
N GLY A 26 1.05 -9.32 10.67
CA GLY A 26 1.52 -8.01 11.16
C GLY A 26 0.87 -6.83 10.46
N GLY A 27 -0.16 -6.25 11.09
CA GLY A 27 -0.92 -5.12 10.55
C GLY A 27 -2.40 -5.23 10.92
N TYR A 28 -3.17 -4.17 10.68
CA TYR A 28 -4.63 -4.17 10.83
C TYR A 28 -5.26 -3.07 10.00
N ALA A 29 -6.48 -3.32 9.50
CA ALA A 29 -7.31 -2.30 8.85
C ALA A 29 -8.30 -1.72 9.86
N ILE A 30 -8.62 -0.44 9.73
CA ILE A 30 -9.76 0.22 10.38
C ILE A 30 -10.70 0.70 9.26
N PRO A 31 -11.60 -0.18 8.76
CA PRO A 31 -12.43 0.10 7.59
C PRO A 31 -13.30 1.34 7.75
N GLU A 32 -13.76 1.63 8.97
CA GLU A 32 -14.61 2.78 9.30
C GLU A 32 -13.96 4.12 8.97
N PHE A 33 -12.62 4.17 8.96
CA PHE A 33 -11.83 5.37 8.64
C PHE A 33 -11.04 5.25 7.34
N GLY A 34 -11.23 4.16 6.57
CA GLY A 34 -10.44 3.91 5.36
C GLY A 34 -8.93 3.84 5.62
N LEU A 35 -8.54 3.36 6.81
CA LEU A 35 -7.15 3.34 7.28
C LEU A 35 -6.61 1.91 7.37
N ALA A 36 -5.32 1.74 7.09
CA ALA A 36 -4.58 0.51 7.29
C ALA A 36 -3.23 0.80 7.92
N TYR A 37 -2.87 0.01 8.94
CA TYR A 37 -1.53 -0.06 9.48
C TYR A 37 -0.86 -1.35 9.01
N VAL A 38 0.32 -1.21 8.43
CA VAL A 38 1.12 -2.31 7.89
C VAL A 38 2.49 -2.28 8.55
N ARG A 39 2.87 -3.39 9.17
CA ARG A 39 4.10 -3.48 9.97
C ARG A 39 5.28 -3.95 9.12
N ASP A 40 6.49 -3.45 9.43
CA ASP A 40 7.77 -3.98 8.93
C ASP A 40 7.90 -3.99 7.38
N VAL A 41 7.31 -3.00 6.69
CA VAL A 41 7.41 -2.82 5.23
C VAL A 41 8.86 -2.60 4.83
N CYS A 42 9.33 -3.36 3.85
CA CYS A 42 10.68 -3.28 3.31
C CYS A 42 10.73 -2.29 2.15
N PHE A 43 11.50 -1.22 2.31
CA PHE A 43 11.77 -0.21 1.30
C PHE A 43 13.11 -0.46 0.63
N PHE A 44 13.10 -0.45 -0.71
CA PHE A 44 14.24 -0.73 -1.57
C PHE A 44 14.83 0.58 -2.10
N ASP A 45 16.10 0.85 -1.77
CA ASP A 45 16.85 1.93 -2.40
C ASP A 45 17.64 1.41 -3.59
N LYS A 46 17.14 1.65 -4.81
CA LYS A 46 17.79 1.20 -6.06
C LYS A 46 19.16 1.84 -6.31
N GLN A 47 19.47 2.98 -5.68
CA GLN A 47 20.77 3.65 -5.88
C GLN A 47 21.84 3.07 -4.97
N THR A 48 21.46 2.64 -3.77
CA THR A 48 22.42 2.16 -2.76
C THR A 48 22.37 0.64 -2.52
N ASP A 49 21.42 -0.07 -3.13
CA ASP A 49 21.12 -1.48 -2.90
C ASP A 49 20.86 -1.81 -1.42
N LYS A 50 20.41 -0.80 -0.66
CA LYS A 50 20.10 -0.92 0.76
C LYS A 50 18.62 -1.06 0.97
N ASN A 51 18.27 -1.98 1.87
CA ASN A 51 16.91 -2.18 2.33
C ASN A 51 16.71 -1.52 3.69
N ARG A 52 15.56 -0.87 3.88
CA ARG A 52 15.15 -0.29 5.16
C ARG A 52 13.77 -0.80 5.52
N LYS A 53 13.55 -1.08 6.81
CA LYS A 53 12.23 -1.42 7.32
C LYS A 53 11.58 -0.22 7.97
N ALA A 54 10.32 0.00 7.67
CA ALA A 54 9.48 0.97 8.35
C ALA A 54 8.04 0.49 8.37
N ASP A 55 7.28 0.95 9.37
CA ASP A 55 5.84 0.75 9.36
C ASP A 55 5.18 1.75 8.40
N MET A 56 4.10 1.32 7.75
CA MET A 56 3.33 2.12 6.81
C MET A 56 1.91 2.32 7.33
N ILE A 57 1.47 3.58 7.40
CA ILE A 57 0.08 3.95 7.63
C ILE A 57 -0.48 4.41 6.29
N VAL A 58 -1.50 3.71 5.80
CA VAL A 58 -2.21 4.06 4.57
C VAL A 58 -3.58 4.56 4.95
N SER A 59 -3.98 5.69 4.37
CA SER A 59 -5.33 6.21 4.51
C SER A 59 -5.79 6.67 3.14
N ALA A 60 -6.96 6.19 2.71
CA ALA A 60 -7.59 6.74 1.53
C ALA A 60 -8.06 8.15 1.89
N CYS A 61 -7.44 9.17 1.28
CA CYS A 61 -7.87 10.57 1.38
C CYS A 61 -9.21 10.78 0.64
N TYR A 62 -10.28 10.12 1.08
CA TYR A 62 -11.61 10.59 0.78
C TYR A 62 -11.79 11.89 1.59
N CYS A 63 -11.79 13.03 0.87
CA CYS A 63 -12.11 14.38 1.36
C CYS A 63 -10.99 15.26 1.97
N LEU A 64 -9.73 15.19 1.52
CA LEU A 64 -8.73 16.25 1.82
C LEU A 64 -8.25 17.07 0.61
N THR A 65 -8.54 16.64 -0.63
CA THR A 65 -8.06 17.33 -1.85
C THR A 65 -9.15 17.72 -2.84
N GLY A 66 -10.41 17.32 -2.61
CA GLY A 66 -11.51 17.60 -3.54
C GLY A 66 -11.37 16.97 -4.93
N SER A 67 -10.40 16.08 -5.16
CA SER A 67 -10.19 15.43 -6.45
C SER A 67 -10.69 13.98 -6.42
N PRO A 68 -11.68 13.61 -7.25
CA PRO A 68 -12.28 12.27 -7.28
C PRO A 68 -11.44 11.22 -8.04
N GLN A 69 -10.20 11.53 -8.39
CA GLN A 69 -9.33 10.62 -9.15
C GLN A 69 -8.40 9.83 -8.22
N LEU A 70 -8.99 8.95 -7.42
CA LEU A 70 -8.26 7.89 -6.72
C LEU A 70 -8.15 6.68 -7.64
N TYR A 71 -7.02 5.97 -7.51
CA TYR A 71 -6.72 4.66 -8.09
C TYR A 71 -7.97 3.80 -8.36
N HIS A 72 -8.19 3.41 -9.61
CA HIS A 72 -9.23 2.45 -9.94
C HIS A 72 -8.75 1.07 -9.47
N ASN A 73 -9.46 0.49 -8.50
CA ASN A 73 -9.25 -0.90 -8.11
C ASN A 73 -9.29 -1.79 -9.36
N PRO A 74 -8.25 -2.60 -9.63
CA PRO A 74 -8.32 -3.59 -10.68
C PRO A 74 -9.48 -4.53 -10.39
N LYS A 75 -10.30 -4.78 -11.41
CA LYS A 75 -11.53 -5.58 -11.31
C LYS A 75 -11.26 -7.07 -11.47
N THR A 76 -10.09 -7.45 -11.99
CA THR A 76 -9.75 -8.84 -12.29
C THR A 76 -8.34 -9.21 -11.81
N GLU A 77 -8.09 -10.50 -11.59
CA GLU A 77 -6.75 -11.02 -11.26
C GLU A 77 -5.75 -10.85 -12.42
N GLU A 78 -6.23 -10.77 -13.67
CA GLU A 78 -5.38 -10.56 -14.85
C GLU A 78 -4.75 -9.16 -14.85
N GLU A 79 -5.48 -8.13 -14.42
CA GLU A 79 -4.97 -6.75 -14.31
C GLU A 79 -3.90 -6.57 -13.23
N VAL A 80 -3.80 -7.52 -12.29
CA VAL A 80 -2.79 -7.52 -11.22
C VAL A 80 -1.46 -8.14 -11.68
N ASN A 81 -1.48 -8.92 -12.77
CA ASN A 81 -0.33 -9.73 -13.23
C ASN A 81 0.38 -9.18 -14.49
N THR A 82 -0.10 -8.06 -15.06
CA THR A 82 0.61 -7.24 -16.07
C THR A 82 1.38 -6.11 -15.42
#